data_AF-A0A848FN31-F1
#
_entry.id   AF-A0A848FN31-F1
#
_cell.length_a   1.000
_cell.length_b   1.000
_cell.length_c   1.000
_cell.angle_alpha   90.00
_cell.angle_beta   90.00
_cell.angle_gamma   90.00
#
_symmetry.space_group_name_H-M   'P 1'
#
loop_
_entity.id
_entity.type
_entity.pdbx_description
1 polymer ?
#
loop_
_entity_poly.entity_id
_entity_poly.type
_entity_poly.pdbx_seq_one_letter_code
_entity_poly.pdbx_strand_id
1 'polypeptide(L)'
;MIRTFRFWLLAILAISFAACGKEKSVDSTDGERSGVFSMKIDGKQWIADEVSAAITADGYLVISGQSASKISFSIKLKADKPGKYQLDPSTKDDFVGIMIDQSGATTIPYGTGFGNDPNNAGGIVEITEIDNTSKILSGKFQLKVLSADGSNKVLTLTEGLIENLSFASSNNPGGPGNPGTGSGTFAAKVNGTAFPVSIVSGTSGFGLLSITALSGGGNTLLLSMPAAITAGTYNLAGSLGYIAAYSEGITQYQTVVSGELIITEHNTATKTIKGTFNFKVKKNATDNFDITEGSFSVTYVEVQVP
;
A
#
# COMPACT_ATOMS: atom_id res chain seq x y z
N MET A 1 -18.88 -73.51 -27.47
CA MET A 1 -18.30 -72.22 -27.89
C MET A 1 -18.15 -71.38 -26.61
N ILE A 2 -17.23 -71.70 -25.68
CA ILE A 2 -15.77 -71.46 -25.62
C ILE A 2 -15.39 -69.99 -25.91
N ARG A 3 -14.66 -69.39 -24.94
CA ARG A 3 -13.97 -68.06 -24.87
C ARG A 3 -14.83 -66.91 -24.32
N THR A 4 -14.50 -66.17 -23.26
CA THR A 4 -13.27 -65.86 -22.48
C THR A 4 -13.74 -65.13 -21.20
N PHE A 5 -13.69 -65.68 -19.99
CA PHE A 5 -12.60 -65.73 -19.01
C PHE A 5 -11.62 -64.55 -18.96
N ARG A 6 -11.69 -63.83 -17.83
CA ARG A 6 -10.69 -62.92 -17.20
C ARG A 6 -10.26 -61.72 -18.04
N PHE A 7 -10.42 -60.51 -17.49
CA PHE A 7 -9.32 -59.59 -17.19
C PHE A 7 -9.92 -58.36 -16.45
N TRP A 8 -9.42 -58.11 -15.24
CA TRP A 8 -9.31 -56.80 -14.59
C TRP A 8 -10.46 -56.24 -13.74
N LEU A 9 -10.43 -56.72 -12.49
CA LEU A 9 -10.62 -55.96 -11.26
C LEU A 9 -9.60 -54.79 -11.22
N LEU A 10 -10.00 -53.54 -11.48
CA LEU A 10 -9.38 -52.27 -11.03
C LEU A 10 -10.02 -51.08 -11.77
N ALA A 11 -10.98 -50.41 -11.12
CA ALA A 11 -11.27 -48.97 -11.27
C ALA A 11 -12.33 -48.53 -10.26
N ILE A 12 -12.00 -48.71 -8.97
CA ILE A 12 -12.55 -47.86 -7.91
C ILE A 12 -11.79 -46.53 -8.01
N LEU A 13 -12.50 -45.42 -7.81
CA LEU A 13 -12.03 -44.03 -7.65
C LEU A 13 -12.16 -43.12 -8.89
N ALA A 14 -13.38 -42.62 -9.10
CA ALA A 14 -13.61 -41.32 -9.73
C ALA A 14 -14.85 -40.65 -9.11
N ILE A 15 -14.86 -40.51 -7.78
CA ILE A 15 -15.64 -39.46 -7.11
C ILE A 15 -14.72 -38.25 -7.06
N SER A 16 -14.73 -37.44 -8.11
CA SER A 16 -14.19 -36.10 -8.06
C SER A 16 -15.37 -35.14 -8.16
N PHE A 17 -15.77 -34.69 -6.97
CA PHE A 17 -16.52 -33.48 -6.69
C PHE A 17 -16.43 -32.45 -7.84
N ALA A 18 -17.51 -32.28 -8.58
CA ALA A 18 -17.82 -30.97 -9.15
C ALA A 18 -18.17 -30.07 -7.96
N ALA A 19 -17.12 -29.57 -7.31
CA ALA A 19 -17.21 -28.62 -6.24
C ALA A 19 -17.87 -27.35 -6.79
N CYS A 20 -19.11 -27.17 -6.35
CA CYS A 20 -19.78 -25.90 -6.12
C CYS A 20 -18.81 -24.70 -6.18
N GLY A 21 -18.79 -24.00 -7.31
CA GLY A 21 -18.39 -22.60 -7.33
C GLY A 21 -19.45 -21.81 -6.58
N LYS A 22 -19.43 -21.89 -5.24
CA LYS A 22 -20.07 -20.87 -4.41
C LYS A 22 -19.31 -19.59 -4.72
N GLU A 23 -19.92 -18.77 -5.57
CA GLU A 23 -19.66 -17.35 -5.61
C GLU A 23 -19.81 -16.88 -4.16
N LYS A 24 -18.70 -16.50 -3.53
CA LYS A 24 -18.77 -15.79 -2.26
C LYS A 24 -19.41 -14.44 -2.60
N SER A 25 -20.73 -14.39 -2.59
CA SER A 25 -21.44 -13.16 -2.27
C SER A 25 -20.91 -12.77 -0.89
N VAL A 26 -20.23 -11.63 -0.85
CA VAL A 26 -19.82 -10.99 0.40
C VAL A 26 -21.03 -10.20 0.86
N ASP A 27 -22.04 -10.90 1.37
CA ASP A 27 -22.99 -10.28 2.29
C ASP A 27 -22.26 -10.11 3.62
N SER A 28 -21.66 -8.94 3.81
CA SER A 28 -21.11 -8.51 5.10
C SER A 28 -22.14 -7.61 5.79
N THR A 29 -22.96 -8.23 6.64
CA THR A 29 -23.60 -7.56 7.77
C THR A 29 -22.54 -7.19 8.81
N ASP A 30 -22.61 -5.94 9.26
CA ASP A 30 -21.92 -5.31 10.40
C ASP A 30 -20.41 -5.01 10.25
N GLY A 31 -20.12 -3.74 9.94
CA GLY A 31 -18.79 -3.11 9.98
C GLY A 31 -18.31 -2.61 8.62
N GLU A 32 -18.73 -1.40 8.24
CA GLU A 32 -18.36 -0.61 7.04
C GLU A 32 -17.07 -1.05 6.31
N ARG A 33 -17.17 -2.05 5.41
CA ARG A 33 -16.16 -2.26 4.38
C ARG A 33 -16.26 -1.13 3.36
N SER A 34 -15.30 -0.22 3.41
CA SER A 34 -15.15 0.89 2.47
C SER A 34 -14.59 0.42 1.12
N GLY A 35 -15.24 -0.54 0.45
CA GLY A 35 -14.89 -1.03 -0.89
C GLY A 35 -13.91 -2.22 -0.98
N VAL A 36 -13.53 -2.59 -2.21
CA VAL A 36 -12.60 -3.69 -2.53
C VAL A 36 -11.36 -3.14 -3.22
N PHE A 37 -10.19 -3.61 -2.79
CA PHE A 37 -8.92 -3.41 -3.49
C PHE A 37 -8.21 -4.73 -3.66
N SER A 38 -8.00 -5.18 -4.89
CA SER A 38 -7.49 -6.53 -5.16
C SER A 38 -6.68 -6.59 -6.46
N MET A 39 -5.89 -7.66 -6.62
CA MET A 39 -5.13 -7.96 -7.83
C MET A 39 -4.67 -9.43 -7.82
N LYS A 40 -3.97 -9.86 -8.88
CA LYS A 40 -3.14 -11.07 -8.88
C LYS A 40 -1.67 -10.71 -8.94
N ILE A 41 -0.88 -11.26 -8.03
CA ILE A 41 0.58 -11.14 -7.98
C ILE A 41 1.17 -12.44 -8.54
N ASP A 42 1.80 -12.36 -9.71
CA ASP A 42 2.29 -13.55 -10.45
C ASP A 42 1.22 -14.65 -10.56
N GLY A 43 -0.02 -14.24 -10.86
CA GLY A 43 -1.18 -15.12 -11.00
C GLY A 43 -1.84 -15.56 -9.69
N LYS A 44 -1.25 -15.27 -8.52
CA LYS A 44 -1.85 -15.58 -7.21
C LYS A 44 -2.74 -14.45 -6.74
N GLN A 45 -3.96 -14.78 -6.30
CA GLN A 45 -4.90 -13.78 -5.80
C GLN A 45 -4.34 -13.06 -4.56
N TRP A 46 -4.42 -11.73 -4.60
CA TRP A 46 -4.20 -10.84 -3.49
C TRP A 46 -5.44 -9.97 -3.34
N ILE A 47 -5.99 -9.92 -2.14
CA ILE A 47 -7.10 -9.04 -1.80
C ILE A 47 -6.61 -8.26 -0.59
N ALA A 48 -6.73 -6.94 -0.66
CA ALA A 48 -6.51 -6.09 0.48
C ALA A 48 -7.66 -6.38 1.45
N ASP A 49 -7.32 -6.92 2.60
CA ASP A 49 -8.28 -7.00 3.69
C ASP A 49 -8.43 -5.62 4.36
N GLU A 50 -7.42 -4.75 4.21
CA GLU A 50 -7.43 -3.36 4.65
C GLU A 50 -7.09 -2.42 3.50
N VAL A 51 -7.83 -1.33 3.39
CA VAL A 51 -7.62 -0.35 2.33
C VAL A 51 -7.92 1.06 2.83
N SER A 52 -7.13 2.02 2.37
CA SER A 52 -7.35 3.45 2.56
C SER A 52 -7.09 4.16 1.24
N ALA A 53 -7.81 5.26 1.01
CA ALA A 53 -7.54 6.16 -0.10
C ALA A 53 -7.65 7.61 0.35
N ALA A 54 -6.87 8.49 -0.30
CA ALA A 54 -6.91 9.93 -0.07
C ALA A 54 -6.59 10.70 -1.34
N ILE A 55 -7.27 11.82 -1.56
CA ILE A 55 -7.02 12.75 -2.67
C ILE A 55 -6.73 14.17 -2.16
N THR A 56 -5.68 14.81 -2.66
CA THR A 56 -5.39 16.23 -2.34
C THR A 56 -6.19 17.18 -3.21
N ALA A 57 -6.31 18.45 -2.81
CA ALA A 57 -6.89 19.51 -3.62
C ALA A 57 -6.19 19.66 -4.99
N ASP A 58 -4.89 19.35 -5.06
CA ASP A 58 -4.09 19.40 -6.28
C ASP A 58 -4.20 18.13 -7.14
N GLY A 59 -5.12 17.21 -6.78
CA GLY A 59 -5.45 16.02 -7.56
C GLY A 59 -4.56 14.80 -7.32
N TYR A 60 -3.76 14.78 -6.25
CA TYR A 60 -2.92 13.62 -5.94
C TYR A 60 -3.72 12.58 -5.17
N LEU A 61 -3.96 11.44 -5.80
CA LEU A 61 -4.61 10.27 -5.25
C LEU A 61 -3.56 9.29 -4.73
N VAL A 62 -3.71 8.85 -3.48
CA VAL A 62 -2.99 7.73 -2.90
C VAL A 62 -4.00 6.66 -2.51
N ILE A 63 -3.75 5.42 -2.91
CA ILE A 63 -4.49 4.23 -2.51
C ILE A 63 -3.49 3.30 -1.86
N SER A 64 -3.79 2.81 -0.67
CA SER A 64 -2.93 1.88 0.04
C SER A 64 -3.76 0.75 0.59
N GLY A 65 -3.30 -0.49 0.42
CA GLY A 65 -3.93 -1.64 1.04
C GLY A 65 -2.94 -2.68 1.53
N GLN A 66 -3.42 -3.52 2.42
CA GLN A 66 -2.65 -4.57 3.06
C GLN A 66 -3.46 -5.87 3.12
N SER A 67 -2.75 -6.98 2.97
CA SER A 67 -3.31 -8.33 3.05
C SER A 67 -2.87 -9.08 4.31
N ALA A 68 -3.61 -10.11 4.68
CA ALA A 68 -3.25 -11.09 5.71
C ALA A 68 -1.91 -11.79 5.47
N SER A 69 -1.49 -11.87 4.22
CA SER A 69 -0.16 -12.35 3.84
C SER A 69 0.98 -11.38 4.15
N LYS A 70 0.73 -10.24 4.81
CA LYS A 70 1.72 -9.19 5.12
C LYS A 70 2.38 -8.59 3.87
N ILE A 71 1.63 -8.58 2.77
CA ILE A 71 1.97 -7.84 1.57
C ILE A 71 1.17 -6.55 1.60
N SER A 72 1.86 -5.43 1.59
CA SER A 72 1.30 -4.09 1.47
C SER A 72 1.52 -3.58 0.06
N PHE A 73 0.55 -2.87 -0.49
CA PHE A 73 0.63 -2.27 -1.81
C PHE A 73 0.02 -0.88 -1.81
N SER A 74 0.72 0.06 -2.43
CA SER A 74 0.28 1.45 -2.55
C SER A 74 0.43 1.93 -3.99
N ILE A 75 -0.59 2.65 -4.48
CA ILE A 75 -0.58 3.37 -5.74
C ILE A 75 -0.67 4.86 -5.43
N LYS A 76 0.12 5.66 -6.12
CA LYS A 76 0.04 7.11 -6.09
C LYS A 76 0.01 7.68 -7.50
N LEU A 77 -0.99 8.51 -7.76
CA LEU A 77 -1.25 9.12 -9.06
C LEU A 77 -1.63 10.58 -8.91
N LYS A 78 -1.38 11.38 -9.94
CA LYS A 78 -2.09 12.65 -10.15
C LYS A 78 -3.38 12.38 -10.95
N ALA A 79 -4.47 12.13 -10.25
CA ALA A 79 -5.77 11.76 -10.82
C ALA A 79 -6.91 12.56 -10.15
N ASP A 80 -7.30 13.67 -10.77
CA ASP A 80 -8.41 14.55 -10.32
C ASP A 80 -9.74 14.28 -11.05
N LYS A 81 -9.76 13.32 -11.98
CA LYS A 81 -10.92 12.91 -12.77
C LYS A 81 -10.78 11.45 -13.21
N PRO A 82 -11.85 10.80 -13.68
CA PRO A 82 -11.73 9.52 -14.36
C PRO A 82 -10.80 9.60 -15.58
N GLY A 83 -10.01 8.55 -15.81
CA GLY A 83 -9.02 8.52 -16.89
C GLY A 83 -8.06 7.34 -16.82
N LYS A 84 -7.24 7.22 -17.87
CA LYS A 84 -6.14 6.26 -17.94
C LYS A 84 -4.83 6.96 -17.63
N TYR A 85 -4.09 6.41 -16.68
CA TYR A 85 -2.83 6.92 -16.17
C TYR A 85 -1.75 5.90 -16.44
N GLN A 86 -0.77 6.28 -17.26
CA GLN A 86 0.38 5.45 -17.59
C GLN A 86 1.45 5.64 -16.51
N LEU A 87 1.88 4.54 -15.90
CA LEU A 87 3.06 4.48 -15.05
C LEU A 87 4.24 4.10 -15.96
N ASP A 88 4.98 5.10 -16.44
CA ASP A 88 6.14 4.87 -17.30
C ASP A 88 7.43 5.05 -16.49
N PRO A 89 8.25 3.99 -16.33
CA PRO A 89 9.51 4.08 -15.59
C PRO A 89 10.57 4.93 -16.31
N SER A 90 10.43 5.12 -17.63
CA SER A 90 11.43 5.82 -18.46
C SER A 90 11.30 7.34 -18.40
N THR A 91 10.09 7.84 -18.20
CA THR A 91 9.80 9.27 -18.07
C THR A 91 10.05 9.77 -16.67
N LYS A 92 10.29 8.86 -15.70
CA LYS A 92 10.29 9.15 -14.26
C LYS A 92 9.01 9.90 -13.86
N ASP A 93 7.93 9.64 -14.59
CA ASP A 93 6.70 10.41 -14.43
C ASP A 93 6.13 10.22 -13.03
N ASP A 94 5.21 11.12 -12.82
CA ASP A 94 4.39 11.41 -11.68
C ASP A 94 3.45 10.21 -11.28
N PHE A 95 3.86 8.96 -11.40
CA PHE A 95 2.99 7.83 -11.03
C PHE A 95 3.78 6.64 -10.49
N VAL A 96 3.50 6.21 -9.26
CA VAL A 96 4.22 5.11 -8.61
C VAL A 96 3.29 4.10 -7.96
N GLY A 97 3.50 2.83 -8.29
CA GLY A 97 3.01 1.68 -7.53
C GLY A 97 4.15 1.07 -6.74
N ILE A 98 3.96 0.82 -5.45
CA ILE A 98 4.93 0.18 -4.55
C ILE A 98 4.28 -0.99 -3.85
N MET A 99 4.97 -2.12 -3.89
CA MET A 99 4.66 -3.28 -3.08
C MET A 99 5.76 -3.48 -2.05
N ILE A 100 5.38 -3.85 -0.85
CA ILE A 100 6.29 -4.27 0.21
C ILE A 100 5.85 -5.66 0.65
N ASP A 101 6.71 -6.64 0.43
CA ASP A 101 6.51 -8.00 0.91
C ASP A 101 7.26 -8.20 2.23
N GLN A 102 6.51 -8.37 3.32
CA GLN A 102 7.02 -8.66 4.67
C GLN A 102 6.68 -10.09 5.11
N SER A 103 6.31 -10.96 4.17
CA SER A 103 6.05 -12.37 4.45
C SER A 103 7.34 -13.20 4.62
N GLY A 104 8.45 -12.72 4.05
CA GLY A 104 9.75 -13.40 4.06
C GLY A 104 10.66 -13.01 5.24
N ALA A 105 11.84 -13.65 5.29
CA ALA A 105 12.90 -13.32 6.25
C ALA A 105 13.56 -11.97 5.99
N THR A 106 13.41 -11.42 4.79
CA THR A 106 13.86 -10.08 4.38
C THR A 106 12.69 -9.31 3.79
N THR A 107 12.58 -8.03 4.17
CA THR A 107 11.63 -7.10 3.54
C THR A 107 12.25 -6.56 2.26
N ILE A 108 11.64 -6.86 1.11
CA ILE A 108 12.09 -6.35 -0.19
C ILE A 108 10.98 -5.47 -0.77
N PRO A 109 11.22 -4.16 -0.95
CA PRO A 109 10.29 -3.31 -1.67
C PRO A 109 10.42 -3.57 -3.19
N TYR A 110 9.28 -3.55 -3.87
CA TYR A 110 9.15 -3.56 -5.31
C TYR A 110 8.42 -2.30 -5.75
N GLY A 111 8.79 -1.74 -6.90
CA GLY A 111 8.15 -0.52 -7.38
C GLY A 111 8.19 -0.37 -8.88
N THR A 112 7.22 0.37 -9.42
CA THR A 112 7.21 0.77 -10.84
C THR A 112 8.35 1.73 -11.16
N GLY A 113 8.86 2.46 -10.16
CA GLY A 113 9.96 3.42 -10.32
C GLY A 113 11.37 2.85 -10.11
N PHE A 114 11.54 1.56 -9.80
CA PHE A 114 12.86 0.97 -9.49
C PHE A 114 13.70 0.61 -10.72
N GLY A 115 13.16 0.77 -11.92
CA GLY A 115 13.87 0.63 -13.19
C GLY A 115 13.61 1.80 -14.13
N ASN A 116 14.19 1.74 -15.33
CA ASN A 116 13.95 2.69 -16.42
C ASN A 116 13.42 1.99 -17.70
N ASP A 117 13.19 0.67 -17.65
CA ASP A 117 12.72 -0.15 -18.78
C ASP A 117 11.23 -0.45 -18.61
N PRO A 118 10.34 0.08 -19.49
CA PRO A 118 8.90 -0.19 -19.48
C PRO A 118 8.53 -1.67 -19.61
N ASN A 119 9.44 -2.53 -20.06
CA ASN A 119 9.20 -3.97 -20.11
C ASN A 119 9.30 -4.64 -18.73
N ASN A 120 10.03 -4.02 -17.80
CA ASN A 120 10.34 -4.59 -16.48
C ASN A 120 9.61 -3.89 -15.34
N ALA A 121 9.17 -2.64 -15.53
CA ALA A 121 8.42 -1.88 -14.54
C ALA A 121 7.40 -0.94 -15.22
N GLY A 122 6.38 -0.51 -14.48
CA GLY A 122 5.35 0.40 -14.99
C GLY A 122 4.01 -0.27 -15.24
N GLY A 123 3.14 0.34 -16.04
CA GLY A 123 1.84 -0.21 -16.40
C GLY A 123 0.75 0.85 -16.49
N ILE A 124 -0.52 0.45 -16.34
CA ILE A 124 -1.68 1.33 -16.48
C ILE A 124 -2.54 1.25 -15.23
N VAL A 125 -2.99 2.41 -14.76
CA VAL A 125 -4.13 2.54 -13.84
C VAL A 125 -5.24 3.29 -14.55
N GLU A 126 -6.44 2.72 -14.57
CA GLU A 126 -7.65 3.33 -15.11
C GLU A 126 -8.60 3.65 -13.95
N ILE A 127 -8.77 4.93 -13.65
CA ILE A 127 -9.79 5.38 -12.70
C ILE A 127 -11.09 5.56 -13.48
N THR A 128 -12.12 4.78 -13.14
CA THR A 128 -13.41 4.82 -13.81
C THR A 128 -14.36 5.82 -13.16
N GLU A 129 -14.19 6.08 -11.87
CA GLU A 129 -15.07 6.98 -11.10
C GLU A 129 -14.32 7.65 -9.95
N ILE A 130 -14.57 8.95 -9.78
CA ILE A 130 -14.24 9.73 -8.59
C ILE A 130 -15.49 10.53 -8.21
N ASP A 131 -16.30 9.98 -7.31
CA ASP A 131 -17.48 10.67 -6.80
C ASP A 131 -17.08 11.55 -5.60
N ASN A 132 -17.01 12.86 -5.83
CA ASN A 132 -16.67 13.84 -4.80
C ASN A 132 -17.79 14.10 -3.79
N THR A 133 -19.02 13.69 -4.08
CA THR A 133 -20.19 13.82 -3.21
C THR A 133 -20.29 12.64 -2.27
N SER A 134 -20.28 11.41 -2.78
CA SER A 134 -20.30 10.20 -1.93
C SER A 134 -18.92 9.79 -1.41
N LYS A 135 -17.85 10.42 -1.92
CA LYS A 135 -16.44 10.13 -1.59
C LYS A 135 -16.03 8.71 -1.94
N ILE A 136 -16.46 8.23 -3.11
CA ILE A 136 -16.20 6.89 -3.62
C ILE A 136 -15.28 6.92 -4.85
N LEU A 137 -14.36 5.97 -4.92
CA LEU A 137 -13.39 5.77 -5.98
C LEU A 137 -13.53 4.35 -6.56
N SER A 138 -13.53 4.24 -7.90
CA SER A 138 -13.51 2.96 -8.60
C SER A 138 -12.53 2.99 -9.77
N GLY A 139 -11.95 1.84 -10.11
CA GLY A 139 -10.95 1.72 -11.16
C GLY A 139 -10.38 0.32 -11.33
N LYS A 140 -9.45 0.18 -12.27
CA LYS A 140 -8.72 -1.05 -12.59
C LYS A 140 -7.25 -0.75 -12.83
N PHE A 141 -6.38 -1.75 -12.68
CA PHE A 141 -4.96 -1.56 -12.98
C PHE A 141 -4.28 -2.85 -13.42
N GLN A 142 -3.16 -2.68 -14.12
CA GLN A 142 -2.23 -3.73 -14.47
C GLN A 142 -0.82 -3.16 -14.47
N LEU A 143 0.07 -3.72 -13.67
CA LEU A 143 1.41 -3.17 -13.43
C LEU A 143 2.48 -4.26 -13.45
N LYS A 144 3.73 -3.84 -13.61
CA LYS A 144 4.94 -4.60 -13.29
C LYS A 144 5.75 -3.80 -12.28
N VAL A 145 6.24 -4.46 -11.24
CA VAL A 145 7.08 -3.84 -10.20
C VAL A 145 8.42 -4.55 -10.11
N LEU A 146 9.51 -3.78 -10.14
CA LEU A 146 10.89 -4.28 -10.07
C LEU A 146 11.38 -4.22 -8.63
N SER A 147 12.24 -5.15 -8.20
CA SER A 147 12.82 -5.16 -6.85
C SER A 147 13.84 -4.03 -6.62
N ALA A 148 13.89 -3.49 -5.40
CA ALA A 148 14.87 -2.46 -5.02
C ALA A 148 16.26 -3.00 -4.66
N ASP A 149 16.38 -4.30 -4.45
CA ASP A 149 17.59 -4.97 -3.94
C ASP A 149 18.65 -5.23 -5.03
N GLY A 150 18.38 -4.85 -6.27
CA GLY A 150 19.27 -5.07 -7.41
C GLY A 150 19.25 -6.49 -7.98
N SER A 151 18.37 -7.38 -7.48
CA SER A 151 18.21 -8.74 -8.03
C SER A 151 17.53 -8.76 -9.41
N ASN A 152 17.00 -7.61 -9.86
CA ASN A 152 16.23 -7.45 -11.09
C ASN A 152 14.96 -8.33 -11.14
N LYS A 153 14.45 -8.74 -9.98
CA LYS A 153 13.21 -9.52 -9.90
C LYS A 153 12.02 -8.63 -10.25
N VAL A 154 11.20 -9.07 -11.20
CA VAL A 154 9.96 -8.42 -11.62
C VAL A 154 8.77 -9.22 -11.09
N LEU A 155 7.80 -8.54 -10.48
CA LEU A 155 6.49 -9.11 -10.19
C LEU A 155 5.47 -8.54 -11.18
N THR A 156 4.56 -9.40 -11.66
CA THR A 156 3.46 -9.00 -12.55
C THR A 156 2.17 -8.89 -11.75
N LEU A 157 1.56 -7.72 -11.78
CA LEU A 157 0.31 -7.37 -11.13
C LEU A 157 -0.80 -7.31 -12.18
N THR A 158 -1.69 -8.28 -12.19
CA THR A 158 -2.80 -8.35 -13.15
C THR A 158 -4.16 -8.30 -12.45
N GLU A 159 -5.23 -8.07 -13.21
CA GLU A 159 -6.60 -8.08 -12.69
C GLU A 159 -6.78 -7.14 -11.48
N GLY A 160 -6.06 -6.01 -11.48
CA GLY A 160 -6.16 -5.01 -10.44
C GLY A 160 -7.56 -4.37 -10.45
N LEU A 161 -8.21 -4.32 -9.29
CA LEU A 161 -9.56 -3.80 -9.10
C LEU A 161 -9.59 -2.87 -7.89
N ILE A 162 -10.21 -1.71 -8.09
CA ILE A 162 -10.65 -0.76 -7.05
C ILE A 162 -12.17 -0.65 -7.23
N GLU A 163 -12.94 -1.10 -6.25
CA GLU A 163 -14.40 -1.10 -6.33
C GLU A 163 -14.99 -0.40 -5.12
N ASN A 164 -15.69 0.70 -5.36
CA ASN A 164 -16.42 1.46 -4.35
C ASN A 164 -15.59 1.85 -3.12
N LEU A 165 -14.32 2.18 -3.33
CA LEU A 165 -13.38 2.52 -2.27
C LEU A 165 -13.64 3.94 -1.75
N SER A 166 -14.01 4.12 -0.49
CA SER A 166 -14.13 5.47 0.06
C SER A 166 -12.77 6.15 0.25
N PHE A 167 -12.72 7.48 0.07
CA PHE A 167 -11.48 8.24 0.15
C PHE A 167 -11.60 9.54 0.98
N ALA A 168 -10.51 9.92 1.66
CA ALA A 168 -10.38 11.21 2.33
C ALA A 168 -9.97 12.32 1.35
N SER A 169 -10.29 13.58 1.68
CA SER A 169 -9.80 14.72 0.91
C SER A 169 -9.30 15.85 1.80
N SER A 170 -8.39 16.68 1.30
CA SER A 170 -7.80 17.82 2.05
C SER A 170 -8.81 18.79 2.63
N ASN A 171 -10.05 18.77 2.12
CA ASN A 171 -11.13 19.66 2.53
C ASN A 171 -11.92 19.10 3.73
N ASN A 172 -11.60 17.88 4.17
CA ASN A 172 -12.23 17.24 5.32
C ASN A 172 -11.24 16.26 6.01
N PRO A 173 -10.30 16.75 6.85
CA PRO A 173 -9.23 15.96 7.46
C PRO A 173 -9.65 14.97 8.56
N GLY A 174 -10.93 14.59 8.65
CA GLY A 174 -11.42 13.71 9.73
C GLY A 174 -12.83 14.02 10.22
N GLY A 175 -13.76 14.37 9.33
CA GLY A 175 -15.17 14.47 9.70
C GLY A 175 -15.71 13.11 10.18
N PRO A 176 -16.58 13.08 11.21
CA PRO A 176 -17.24 11.86 11.65
C PRO A 176 -18.09 11.31 10.50
N GLY A 177 -17.78 10.08 10.04
CA GLY A 177 -18.41 9.46 8.88
C GLY A 177 -17.50 9.23 7.66
N ASN A 178 -16.17 9.44 7.79
CA ASN A 178 -15.20 8.95 6.81
C ASN A 178 -14.51 7.67 7.36
N PRO A 179 -14.90 6.46 6.95
CA PRO A 179 -14.49 5.22 7.63
C PRO A 179 -13.02 4.80 7.41
N GLY A 180 -12.21 5.55 6.66
CA GLY A 180 -11.00 4.99 6.05
C GLY A 180 -9.65 5.63 6.37
N THR A 181 -9.57 6.73 7.12
CA THR A 181 -8.28 7.43 7.33
C THR A 181 -8.08 7.86 8.76
N GLY A 182 -7.00 7.38 9.38
CA GLY A 182 -6.49 7.98 10.60
C GLY A 182 -6.30 9.50 10.47
N SER A 183 -6.46 10.26 11.56
CA SER A 183 -6.33 11.72 11.61
C SER A 183 -5.22 12.13 12.59
N GLY A 184 -4.58 13.29 12.42
CA GLY A 184 -3.55 13.71 13.36
C GLY A 184 -2.61 14.79 12.84
N THR A 185 -1.55 15.03 13.60
CA THR A 185 -0.46 15.94 13.21
C THR A 185 0.74 15.15 12.73
N PHE A 186 1.42 15.71 11.73
CA PHE A 186 2.68 15.21 11.20
C PHE A 186 3.52 16.42 10.80
N ALA A 187 4.81 16.41 11.11
CA ALA A 187 5.74 17.46 10.71
C ALA A 187 7.12 16.84 10.48
N ALA A 188 7.87 17.41 9.54
CA ALA A 188 9.27 17.08 9.28
C ALA A 188 9.93 18.20 8.48
N LYS A 189 11.25 18.14 8.34
CA LYS A 189 12.01 18.90 7.36
C LYS A 189 12.64 17.95 6.35
N VAL A 190 12.60 18.30 5.07
CA VAL A 190 13.33 17.65 3.98
C VAL A 190 14.44 18.61 3.54
N ASN A 191 15.70 18.19 3.68
CA ASN A 191 16.87 19.02 3.41
C ASN A 191 16.80 20.39 4.11
N GLY A 192 16.34 20.40 5.37
CA GLY A 192 16.20 21.60 6.19
C GLY A 192 14.95 22.46 5.90
N THR A 193 14.19 22.16 4.85
CA THR A 193 12.95 22.87 4.50
C THR A 193 11.73 22.15 5.07
N ALA A 194 10.78 22.87 5.68
CA ALA A 194 9.57 22.27 6.24
C ALA A 194 8.77 21.49 5.18
N PHE A 195 8.38 20.26 5.50
CA PHE A 195 7.54 19.43 4.65
C PHE A 195 6.09 19.93 4.73
N PRO A 196 5.47 20.38 3.62
CA PRO A 196 4.15 21.01 3.65
C PRO A 196 3.04 19.95 3.69
N VAL A 197 2.78 19.38 4.87
CA VAL A 197 1.74 18.36 5.07
C VAL A 197 0.36 18.92 4.69
N SER A 198 -0.38 18.16 3.90
CA SER A 198 -1.78 18.44 3.53
C SER A 198 -2.73 17.36 4.01
N ILE A 199 -2.30 16.09 4.00
CA ILE A 199 -3.08 14.95 4.49
C ILE A 199 -2.16 14.07 5.35
N VAL A 200 -2.71 13.55 6.45
CA VAL A 200 -2.10 12.50 7.26
C VAL A 200 -3.10 11.35 7.33
N SER A 201 -2.62 10.12 7.16
CA SER A 201 -3.41 8.90 7.31
C SER A 201 -2.66 7.89 8.16
N GLY A 202 -3.37 7.22 9.06
CA GLY A 202 -2.86 6.12 9.88
C GLY A 202 -3.76 4.89 9.76
N THR A 203 -3.17 3.72 9.55
CA THR A 203 -3.88 2.43 9.45
C THR A 203 -3.10 1.36 10.21
N SER A 204 -3.80 0.48 10.93
CA SER A 204 -3.19 -0.67 11.59
C SER A 204 -3.90 -1.98 11.25
N GLY A 205 -3.09 -3.00 10.96
CA GLY A 205 -3.51 -4.25 10.38
C GLY A 205 -2.45 -5.31 10.24
N PHE A 206 -2.83 -6.58 10.35
CA PHE A 206 -1.94 -7.74 10.15
C PHE A 206 -0.60 -7.67 10.88
N GLY A 207 -0.61 -7.08 12.06
CA GLY A 207 0.59 -6.90 12.88
C GLY A 207 1.48 -5.74 12.43
N LEU A 208 1.01 -4.83 11.59
CA LEU A 208 1.66 -3.58 11.21
C LEU A 208 0.79 -2.34 11.50
N LEU A 209 1.46 -1.20 11.58
CA LEU A 209 0.88 0.13 11.64
C LEU A 209 1.63 0.98 10.61
N SER A 210 0.89 1.62 9.72
CA SER A 210 1.43 2.52 8.69
C SER A 210 0.90 3.93 8.85
N ILE A 211 1.78 4.91 8.73
CA ILE A 211 1.49 6.35 8.78
C ILE A 211 1.98 6.97 7.47
N THR A 212 1.09 7.64 6.76
CA THR A 212 1.41 8.35 5.51
C THR A 212 1.11 9.83 5.66
N ALA A 213 2.06 10.68 5.32
CA ALA A 213 1.85 12.12 5.17
C ALA A 213 2.06 12.53 3.72
N LEU A 214 1.12 13.28 3.17
CA LEU A 214 1.08 13.72 1.77
C LEU A 214 1.04 15.25 1.72
N SER A 215 1.86 15.87 0.87
CA SER A 215 1.77 17.30 0.58
C SER A 215 0.83 17.59 -0.59
N GLY A 216 0.39 18.85 -0.72
CA GLY A 216 -0.41 19.31 -1.86
C GLY A 216 0.29 19.06 -3.20
N GLY A 217 1.59 19.39 -3.27
CA GLY A 217 2.45 19.08 -4.42
C GLY A 217 2.75 17.59 -4.62
N GLY A 218 2.13 16.71 -3.81
CA GLY A 218 2.21 15.28 -3.98
C GLY A 218 3.52 14.68 -3.53
N ASN A 219 4.28 15.26 -2.59
CA ASN A 219 5.40 14.57 -1.95
C ASN A 219 4.85 13.66 -0.84
N THR A 220 5.48 12.52 -0.57
CA THR A 220 5.00 11.58 0.47
C THR A 220 6.09 11.21 1.45
N LEU A 221 5.75 11.17 2.73
CA LEU A 221 6.49 10.49 3.78
C LEU A 221 5.66 9.30 4.26
N LEU A 222 6.29 8.12 4.29
CA LEU A 222 5.69 6.88 4.77
C LEU A 222 6.52 6.37 5.95
N LEU A 223 5.84 5.97 7.02
CA LEU A 223 6.39 5.17 8.10
C LEU A 223 5.56 3.89 8.20
N SER A 224 6.21 2.73 8.34
CA SER A 224 5.55 1.45 8.61
C SER A 224 6.32 0.73 9.71
N MET A 225 5.60 0.16 10.66
CA MET A 225 6.16 -0.43 11.88
C MET A 225 5.26 -1.57 12.38
N PRO A 226 5.68 -2.40 13.35
CA PRO A 226 4.80 -3.40 13.93
C PRO A 226 3.57 -2.77 14.62
N ALA A 227 2.39 -3.38 14.49
CA ALA A 227 1.17 -2.93 15.16
C ALA A 227 1.29 -3.02 16.68
N ALA A 228 2.07 -3.98 17.19
CA ALA A 228 2.32 -4.16 18.62
C ALA A 228 3.53 -3.34 19.12
N ILE A 229 3.94 -2.30 18.38
CA ILE A 229 5.08 -1.46 18.76
C ILE A 229 4.85 -0.83 20.14
N THR A 230 5.92 -0.77 20.94
CA THR A 230 5.93 -0.17 22.26
C THR A 230 6.68 1.17 22.23
N ALA A 231 6.65 1.93 23.32
CA ALA A 231 7.56 3.07 23.45
C ALA A 231 9.03 2.59 23.38
N GLY A 232 9.88 3.34 22.68
CA GLY A 232 11.27 2.97 22.48
C GLY A 232 11.90 3.58 21.23
N THR A 233 13.17 3.27 21.03
CA THR A 233 14.00 3.68 19.89
C THR A 233 14.18 2.50 18.93
N TYR A 234 13.93 2.74 17.64
CA TYR A 234 13.96 1.73 16.58
C TYR A 234 14.81 2.20 15.41
N ASN A 235 15.69 1.34 14.92
CA ASN A 235 16.51 1.63 13.75
C ASN A 235 15.66 1.47 12.47
N LEU A 236 15.71 2.46 11.58
CA LEU A 236 15.01 2.44 10.29
C LEU A 236 15.84 1.83 9.15
N ALA A 237 17.17 1.72 9.33
CA ALA A 237 18.04 1.11 8.33
C ALA A 237 18.25 -0.39 8.60
N GLY A 238 17.94 -1.22 7.60
CA GLY A 238 18.19 -2.66 7.62
C GLY A 238 17.39 -3.45 8.67
N SER A 239 16.45 -2.81 9.35
CA SER A 239 15.63 -3.45 10.38
C SER A 239 14.40 -4.14 9.78
N LEU A 240 14.14 -5.38 10.18
CA LEU A 240 12.94 -6.10 9.77
C LEU A 240 11.71 -5.49 10.45
N GLY A 241 10.71 -5.13 9.65
CA GLY A 241 9.43 -4.64 10.13
C GLY A 241 9.34 -3.13 10.37
N TYR A 242 10.44 -2.38 10.23
CA TYR A 242 10.43 -0.90 10.33
C TYR A 242 10.86 -0.32 8.99
N ILE A 243 10.00 0.49 8.39
CA ILE A 243 10.21 1.09 7.08
C ILE A 243 9.94 2.57 7.21
N ALA A 244 10.85 3.37 6.70
CA ALA A 244 10.58 4.76 6.37
C ALA A 244 10.79 4.94 4.87
N ALA A 245 10.09 5.88 4.27
CA ALA A 245 10.33 6.23 2.89
C ALA A 245 9.92 7.67 2.61
N TYR A 246 10.60 8.28 1.65
CA TYR A 246 10.26 9.59 1.12
C TYR A 246 10.18 9.52 -0.41
N SER A 247 9.20 10.21 -0.98
CA SER A 247 9.11 10.47 -2.42
C SER A 247 8.97 11.98 -2.67
N GLU A 248 9.84 12.53 -3.51
CA GLU A 248 9.72 13.89 -4.04
C GLU A 248 8.79 13.84 -5.26
N GLY A 249 7.65 14.54 -5.17
CA GLY A 249 6.49 14.26 -5.98
C GLY A 249 6.18 12.77 -5.93
N ILE A 250 6.13 12.20 -7.11
CA ILE A 250 5.66 10.84 -7.37
C ILE A 250 6.83 9.99 -7.86
N THR A 251 8.03 10.56 -7.86
CA THR A 251 9.26 9.91 -8.30
C THR A 251 9.80 9.07 -7.15
N GLN A 252 9.69 7.75 -7.32
CA GLN A 252 10.45 6.69 -6.65
C GLN A 252 10.63 6.82 -5.12
N TYR A 253 10.02 5.93 -4.34
CA TYR A 253 10.37 5.83 -2.93
C TYR A 253 11.82 5.38 -2.78
N GLN A 254 12.60 6.16 -2.05
CA GLN A 254 14.02 5.94 -1.92
C GLN A 254 14.35 5.03 -0.73
N THR A 255 15.34 4.14 -0.90
CA THR A 255 15.77 3.22 0.16
C THR A 255 16.41 4.01 1.31
N VAL A 256 16.01 3.69 2.54
CA VAL A 256 16.60 4.27 3.76
C VAL A 256 18.05 3.81 3.90
N VAL A 257 18.94 4.77 4.09
CA VAL A 257 20.38 4.55 4.31
C VAL A 257 20.68 4.47 5.80
N SER A 258 20.07 5.35 6.59
CA SER A 258 20.22 5.42 8.04
C SER A 258 19.01 6.14 8.64
N GLY A 259 18.73 5.93 9.92
CA GLY A 259 17.69 6.68 10.62
C GLY A 259 17.18 5.99 11.86
N GLU A 260 16.39 6.74 12.61
CA GLU A 260 15.78 6.31 13.86
C GLU A 260 14.30 6.74 13.90
N LEU A 261 13.48 5.86 14.44
CA LEU A 261 12.10 6.10 14.85
C LEU A 261 12.02 5.96 16.37
N ILE A 262 11.51 6.99 17.04
CA ILE A 262 11.30 6.99 18.49
C ILE A 262 9.80 7.02 18.73
N ILE A 263 9.26 5.97 19.33
CA ILE A 263 7.87 5.94 19.81
C ILE A 263 7.86 6.43 21.24
N THR A 264 7.11 7.51 21.50
CA THR A 264 6.93 8.07 22.85
C THR A 264 5.67 7.54 23.51
N GLU A 265 4.63 7.29 22.72
CA GLU A 265 3.34 6.80 23.22
C GLU A 265 2.64 5.97 22.14
N HIS A 266 2.10 4.82 22.52
CA HIS A 266 1.20 4.05 21.67
C HIS A 266 0.04 3.53 22.53
N ASN A 267 -1.15 4.08 22.32
CA ASN A 267 -2.37 3.73 23.03
C ASN A 267 -3.30 2.99 22.06
N THR A 268 -3.36 1.67 22.21
CA THR A 268 -4.18 0.80 21.36
C THR A 268 -5.68 0.90 21.66
N ALA A 269 -6.06 1.37 22.86
CA ALA A 269 -7.46 1.56 23.22
C ALA A 269 -8.08 2.77 22.50
N THR A 270 -7.32 3.87 22.42
CA THR A 270 -7.73 5.07 21.67
C THR A 270 -7.24 5.09 20.22
N LYS A 271 -6.49 4.06 19.81
CA LYS A 271 -5.86 3.94 18.50
C LYS A 271 -5.00 5.16 18.15
N THR A 272 -4.20 5.63 19.10
CA THR A 272 -3.34 6.80 18.91
C THR A 272 -1.88 6.46 19.13
N ILE A 273 -1.00 6.95 18.25
CA ILE A 273 0.44 6.77 18.33
C ILE A 273 1.17 8.11 18.17
N LYS A 274 2.23 8.29 18.95
CA LYS A 274 3.08 9.49 18.96
C LYS A 274 4.54 9.10 18.88
N GLY A 275 5.31 9.92 18.19
CA GLY A 275 6.74 9.70 18.08
C GLY A 275 7.47 10.78 17.33
N THR A 276 8.78 10.59 17.24
CA THR A 276 9.68 11.40 16.42
C THR A 276 10.48 10.49 15.49
N PHE A 277 11.00 11.06 14.42
CA PHE A 277 11.83 10.32 13.48
C PHE A 277 12.85 11.23 12.80
N ASN A 278 13.93 10.61 12.35
CA ASN A 278 14.88 11.20 11.43
C ASN A 278 15.46 10.09 10.57
N PHE A 279 15.67 10.33 9.29
CA PHE A 279 16.28 9.34 8.43
C PHE A 279 16.88 9.97 7.18
N LYS A 280 17.75 9.21 6.51
CA LYS A 280 18.32 9.54 5.22
C LYS A 280 17.82 8.55 4.20
N VAL A 281 17.35 9.03 3.06
CA VAL A 281 17.06 8.16 1.90
C VAL A 281 17.97 8.51 0.73
N LYS A 282 18.37 7.48 -0.02
CA LYS A 282 19.26 7.64 -1.16
C LYS A 282 18.56 8.35 -2.31
N LYS A 283 18.99 9.55 -2.71
CA LYS A 283 18.41 10.25 -3.88
C LYS A 283 19.01 9.73 -5.19
N ASN A 284 20.33 9.56 -5.21
CA ASN A 284 21.09 9.06 -6.34
C ASN A 284 22.39 8.40 -5.83
N ALA A 285 23.38 8.16 -6.70
CA ALA A 285 24.62 7.51 -6.29
C ALA A 285 25.43 8.30 -5.24
N THR A 286 25.31 9.63 -5.21
CA THR A 286 26.14 10.54 -4.40
C THR A 286 25.35 11.35 -3.37
N ASP A 287 24.05 11.51 -3.56
CA ASP A 287 23.20 12.41 -2.80
C ASP A 287 22.12 11.65 -2.02
N ASN A 288 21.74 12.22 -0.88
CA ASN A 288 20.64 11.76 -0.05
C ASN A 288 19.62 12.89 0.15
N PHE A 289 18.37 12.53 0.43
CA PHE A 289 17.47 13.42 1.14
C PHE A 289 17.66 13.22 2.64
N ASP A 290 17.81 14.33 3.36
CA ASP A 290 17.88 14.35 4.82
C ASP A 290 16.50 14.70 5.38
N ILE A 291 15.87 13.73 6.04
CA ILE A 291 14.60 13.92 6.74
C ILE A 291 14.91 14.13 8.22
N THR A 292 14.67 15.33 8.70
CA THR A 292 15.02 15.77 10.07
C THR A 292 13.81 16.37 10.77
N GLU A 293 13.92 16.52 12.11
CA GLU A 293 12.87 17.14 12.94
C GLU A 293 11.48 16.51 12.73
N GLY A 294 11.46 15.21 12.43
CA GLY A 294 10.23 14.45 12.22
C GLY A 294 9.46 14.27 13.52
N SER A 295 8.17 14.53 13.51
CA SER A 295 7.25 14.26 14.62
C SER A 295 5.86 13.92 14.11
N PHE A 296 5.15 13.08 14.86
CA PHE A 296 3.76 12.73 14.56
C PHE A 296 2.95 12.47 15.83
N SER A 297 1.66 12.74 15.74
CA SER A 297 0.64 12.35 16.71
C SER A 297 -0.62 11.98 15.91
N VAL A 298 -0.81 10.68 15.68
CA VAL A 298 -1.79 10.16 14.73
C VAL A 298 -2.75 9.22 15.42
N THR A 299 -4.04 9.43 15.22
CA THR A 299 -5.08 8.43 15.41
C THR A 299 -5.09 7.55 14.17
N TYR A 300 -5.07 6.24 14.32
CA TYR A 300 -5.15 5.30 13.21
C TYR A 300 -6.48 4.56 13.24
N VAL A 301 -6.92 4.10 12.07
CA VAL A 301 -8.02 3.14 12.00
C VAL A 301 -7.44 1.74 12.07
N GLU A 302 -8.05 0.88 12.87
CA GLU A 302 -7.75 -0.55 12.90
C GLU A 302 -8.87 -1.22 12.13
N VAL A 303 -8.53 -1.92 11.06
CA VAL A 303 -9.52 -2.57 10.23
C VAL A 303 -9.80 -3.94 10.85
N GLN A 304 -11.05 -4.16 11.23
CA GLN A 304 -11.47 -5.42 11.84
C GLN A 304 -11.46 -6.53 10.77
N VAL A 305 -10.79 -7.64 11.08
CA VAL A 305 -10.88 -8.86 10.28
C VAL A 305 -12.22 -9.53 10.62
N PRO A 306 -13.11 -9.80 9.64
CA PRO A 306 -14.32 -10.58 9.89
C PRO A 306 -14.03 -12.03 10.27
#